data_AF-A0A1Z9T2K1-F1
#
_entry.id   AF-A0A1Z9T2K1-F1
#
_cell.length_a   1.000
_cell.length_b   1.000
_cell.length_c   1.000
_cell.angle_alpha   90.00
_cell.angle_beta   90.00
_cell.angle_gamma   90.00
#
_symmetry.space_group_name_H-M   'P 1'
#
loop_
_entity.id
_entity.type
_entity.pdbx_description
1 polymer ?
#
loop_
_entity_poly.entity_id
_entity_poly.type
_entity_poly.pdbx_seq_one_letter_code
_entity_poly.pdbx_strand_id
1 'polypeptide(L)' 'MAGAGARRKNLKGAFAIRDSKTARNVCSVTIIDDVVTTAATVSAMAACLKQQGILRVDVYCVARADV' A
#
# COMPACT_ATOMS: atom_id res chain seq x y z
N MET A 1 3.30 -17.32 16.87
CA MET A 1 2.55 -16.12 16.44
C MET A 1 3.55 -15.06 16.00
N ALA A 2 3.70 -14.82 14.70
CA ALA A 2 4.64 -13.82 14.19
C ALA A 2 3.99 -12.43 14.30
N GLY A 3 4.36 -11.67 15.34
CA GLY A 3 3.81 -10.35 15.65
C GLY A 3 4.14 -9.28 14.59
N ALA A 4 3.52 -8.10 14.73
CA ALA A 4 3.62 -6.96 13.82
C ALA A 4 5.07 -6.58 13.42
N GLY A 5 6.05 -6.78 14.31
CA GLY A 5 7.48 -6.54 14.04
C GLY A 5 8.08 -7.44 12.95
N ALA A 6 7.64 -8.70 12.83
CA ALA A 6 8.07 -9.60 11.76
C ALA A 6 7.46 -9.20 10.40
N ARG A 7 6.22 -8.66 10.41
CA ARG A 7 5.54 -8.17 9.21
C ARG A 7 6.29 -7.00 8.56
N ARG A 8 6.84 -6.07 9.35
CA ARG A 8 7.60 -4.90 8.85
C ARG A 8 8.83 -5.28 8.02
N LYS A 9 9.58 -6.33 8.42
CA LYS A 9 10.73 -6.82 7.65
C LYS A 9 10.32 -7.52 6.36
N ASN A 10 9.23 -8.29 6.40
CA ASN A 10 8.72 -9.03 5.24
C ASN A 10 8.15 -8.13 4.13
N LEU A 11 7.79 -6.88 4.45
CA LEU A 11 7.19 -5.95 3.48
C LEU A 11 8.22 -5.18 2.65
N LYS A 12 9.51 -5.18 3.03
CA LYS A 12 10.55 -4.49 2.25
C LYS A 12 10.73 -5.19 0.90
N GLY A 13 10.33 -4.51 -0.18
CA GLY A 13 10.41 -5.05 -1.54
C GLY A 13 9.30 -6.05 -1.89
N ALA A 14 8.26 -6.19 -1.06
CA ALA A 14 7.15 -7.10 -1.34
C ALA A 14 6.23 -6.62 -2.48
N PHE A 15 6.28 -5.33 -2.82
CA PHE A 15 5.43 -4.71 -3.83
C PHE A 15 6.25 -4.04 -4.92
N ALA A 16 5.75 -4.13 -6.16
CA ALA A 16 6.29 -3.46 -7.33
C ALA A 16 5.15 -3.17 -8.33
N ILE A 17 5.31 -2.12 -9.14
CA ILE A 17 4.40 -1.83 -10.25
C ILE A 17 4.93 -2.56 -11.49
N ARG A 18 4.12 -3.47 -12.04
CA ARG A 18 4.51 -4.34 -13.15
C ARG A 18 4.66 -3.59 -14.48
N ASP A 19 3.75 -2.66 -14.76
CA ASP A 19 3.80 -1.82 -15.96
C ASP A 19 3.60 -0.37 -15.56
N SER A 20 4.66 0.43 -15.70
CA SER A 20 4.64 1.85 -15.38
C SER A 20 3.85 2.67 -16.40
N LYS A 21 3.62 2.13 -17.61
CA LYS A 21 2.81 2.82 -18.64
C LYS A 21 1.36 2.93 -18.22
N THR A 22 0.85 1.96 -17.46
CA THR A 22 -0.53 1.96 -16.96
C THR A 22 -0.78 3.06 -15.93
N ALA A 23 0.28 3.55 -15.26
CA ALA A 23 0.22 4.68 -14.35
C ALA A 23 0.39 6.04 -15.05
N ARG A 24 0.73 6.05 -16.35
CA ARG A 24 0.92 7.29 -17.11
C ARG A 24 -0.42 8.04 -17.16
N ASN A 25 -0.39 9.32 -16.77
CA ASN A 25 -1.55 10.21 -16.66
C ASN A 25 -2.56 9.85 -15.55
N VAL A 26 -2.20 8.98 -14.61
CA VAL A 26 -3.03 8.70 -13.43
C VAL A 26 -2.59 9.62 -12.29
N CYS A 27 -3.48 10.52 -11.86
CA CYS A 27 -3.19 11.46 -10.77
C CYS A 27 -3.54 10.91 -9.38
N SER A 28 -4.49 9.98 -9.31
CA SER A 28 -5.00 9.42 -8.05
C SER A 28 -5.31 7.93 -8.13
N VAL A 29 -4.96 7.19 -7.09
CA VAL A 29 -5.30 5.77 -6.92
C VAL A 29 -5.93 5.55 -5.55
N THR A 30 -6.97 4.73 -5.48
CA THR A 30 -7.56 4.27 -4.22
C THR A 30 -7.24 2.79 -4.02
N ILE A 31 -6.64 2.46 -2.89
CA ILE A 31 -6.44 1.08 -2.43
C ILE A 31 -7.66 0.70 -1.60
N ILE A 32 -8.29 -0.43 -1.92
CA ILE A 32 -9.43 -0.97 -1.17
C ILE A 32 -8.97 -2.26 -0.49
N ASP A 33 -9.18 -2.33 0.82
CA ASP A 33 -8.87 -3.50 1.65
C ASP A 33 -10.05 -3.78 2.60
N ASP A 34 -10.16 -4.98 3.16
CA ASP A 34 -11.23 -5.29 4.12
C ASP A 34 -10.92 -4.71 5.51
N VAL A 35 -9.75 -5.04 6.05
CA VAL A 35 -9.30 -4.66 7.39
C VAL A 35 -7.87 -4.14 7.35
N VAL A 36 -7.69 -2.87 7.73
CA VAL A 36 -6.37 -2.28 7.88
C VAL A 36 -5.95 -2.33 9.35
N THR A 37 -4.82 -2.98 9.62
CA THR A 37 -4.22 -3.00 10.97
C THR A 37 -3.18 -1.88 11.12
N THR A 38 -1.89 -2.23 11.17
CA THR A 38 -0.75 -1.29 11.26
C THR A 38 -0.53 -0.40 10.03
N ALA A 39 -1.40 -0.51 9.02
CA ALA A 39 -1.26 0.09 7.71
C ALA A 39 0.06 -0.21 6.97
N ALA A 40 0.89 -1.15 7.44
CA ALA A 40 2.20 -1.41 6.86
C ALA A 40 2.11 -1.91 5.40
N THR A 41 1.13 -2.77 5.10
CA THR A 41 0.85 -3.27 3.74
C THR A 41 0.49 -2.15 2.79
N VAL A 42 -0.57 -1.39 3.11
CA VAL A 42 -1.07 -0.29 2.28
C VAL A 42 -0.05 0.85 2.16
N SER A 43 0.77 1.09 3.17
CA SER A 43 1.86 2.08 3.13
C SER A 43 2.95 1.67 2.14
N ALA A 44 3.32 0.38 2.12
CA ALA A 44 4.31 -0.13 1.18
C ALA A 44 3.79 -0.05 -0.28
N MET A 45 2.52 -0.40 -0.51
CA MET A 45 1.87 -0.24 -1.81
C MET A 45 1.81 1.23 -2.25
N ALA A 46 1.40 2.13 -1.34
CA ALA A 46 1.34 3.57 -1.61
C ALA A 46 2.71 4.14 -1.97
N ALA A 47 3.80 3.65 -1.35
CA ALA A 47 5.16 4.05 -1.71
C ALA A 47 5.49 3.67 -3.15
N CYS A 48 5.17 2.45 -3.58
CA CYS A 48 5.38 2.00 -4.97
C CYS A 48 4.59 2.86 -5.97
N LEU A 49 3.33 3.19 -5.65
CA LEU A 49 2.48 4.04 -6.49
C LEU A 49 3.04 5.46 -6.61
N LYS A 50 3.46 6.06 -5.49
CA LYS A 50 4.06 7.40 -5.48
C LYS A 50 5.37 7.45 -6.27
N GLN A 51 6.17 6.38 -6.25
CA GLN A 51 7.37 6.27 -7.09
C GLN A 51 7.07 6.28 -8.60
N GLN A 52 5.83 5.95 -9.01
CA GLN A 52 5.39 6.07 -10.41
C GLN A 52 4.80 7.46 -10.75
N GLY A 53 4.88 8.42 -9.83
CA GLY A 53 4.35 9.77 -10.04
C GLY A 53 2.86 9.93 -9.70
N ILE A 54 2.21 8.92 -9.10
CA ILE A 54 0.86 9.06 -8.57
C ILE A 54 0.88 10.10 -7.44
N LEU A 55 0.14 11.20 -7.60
CA LEU A 55 0.15 12.31 -6.65
C LEU A 55 -0.69 12.03 -5.40
N ARG A 56 -1.83 11.35 -5.58
CA ARG A 56 -2.77 11.05 -4.51
C ARG A 56 -2.99 9.55 -4.37
N VAL A 57 -2.81 9.03 -3.16
CA VAL A 57 -3.14 7.64 -2.82
C VAL A 57 -4.06 7.65 -1.62
N ASP A 58 -5.30 7.23 -1.82
CA ASP A 58 -6.30 7.05 -0.77
C ASP A 58 -6.37 5.56 -0.37
N VAL A 59 -6.76 5.27 0.88
CA VAL A 59 -6.94 3.90 1.37
C VAL A 59 -8.33 3.80 2.00
N TYR A 60 -9.18 2.94 1.46
CA TYR A 60 -10.49 2.63 1.99
C TYR A 60 -10.50 1.22 2.57
N CYS A 61 -11.09 1.11 3.76
CA CYS A 61 -11.28 -0.17 4.41
C CYS A 61 -12.61 -0.20 5.16
N VAL A 62 -13.14 -1.41 5.35
CA VAL A 62 -14.37 -1.63 6.11
C VAL A 62 -14.09 -1.45 7.60
N ALA A 63 -12.95 -1.95 8.07
CA ALA A 63 -12.54 -1.79 9.46
C ALA A 63 -11.06 -1.39 9.58
N ARG A 64 -10.78 -0.56 10.58
CA ARG A 64 -9.42 -0.33 11.05
C ARG A 64 -9.28 -0.92 12.45
N ALA A 65 -8.27 -1.75 12.64
CA ALA A 65 -7.97 -2.37 13.93
C ALA A 65 -6.60 -1.89 14.42
N ASP A 66 -6.57 -1.25 15.59
CA ASP A 66 -5.32 -0.92 16.24
C ASP A 66 -4.83 -2.18 16.99
N VAL A 67 -3.73 -2.77 16.52
CA VAL A 67 -3.06 -3.94 17.11
C VAL A 67 -1.67 -3.58 17.60
#